data_AF-A0A8I0ZX09-F1
#
_entry.id   AF-A0A8I0ZX09-F1
#
_cell.length_a   1.000
_cell.length_b   1.000
_cell.length_c   1.000
_cell.angle_alpha   90.00
_cell.angle_beta   90.00
_cell.angle_gamma   90.00
#
_symmetry.space_group_name_H-M   'P 1'
#
loop_
_entity.id
_entity.type
_entity.pdbx_description
1 polymer ?
#
loop_
_entity_poly.entity_id
_entity_poly.type
_entity_poly.pdbx_seq_one_letter_code
_entity_poly.pdbx_strand_id
1 'polypeptide(L)'
;MAHSPIHVVFGTLEHSEDERFLYEQVMDFESPVGNDLLNDVADQLVAAWFGMPRWTVQEIWWRVLGAWAEIDGELQMRGVDLVSLPPATATNTAKSVLTKWVSGDEDKRAAFYSDLTTEPPRILLKSRTDESTPEANEAEGYDFMAALELANQHQR
;
A
#
# COMPACT_ATOMS: atom_id res chain seq x y z
N MET A 1 5.67 12.19 7.28
CA MET A 1 4.38 12.62 6.70
C MET A 1 3.45 11.43 6.72
N ALA A 2 2.17 11.63 7.05
CA ALA A 2 1.40 10.76 7.94
C ALA A 2 1.38 9.26 7.60
N HIS A 3 2.02 8.46 8.46
CA HIS A 3 1.88 7.00 8.52
C HIS A 3 0.47 6.55 8.96
N SER A 4 -0.33 7.50 9.46
CA SER A 4 -1.64 7.24 10.04
C SER A 4 -2.74 7.41 8.99
N PRO A 5 -3.58 6.37 8.76
CA PRO A 5 -4.72 6.45 7.85
C PRO A 5 -5.71 7.54 8.26
N ILE A 6 -5.74 7.91 9.55
CA ILE A 6 -6.59 8.99 10.09
C ILE A 6 -6.35 10.29 9.34
N HIS A 7 -5.09 10.70 9.12
CA HIS A 7 -4.82 11.98 8.47
C HIS A 7 -5.26 12.00 7.01
N VAL A 8 -5.17 10.86 6.32
CA VAL A 8 -5.64 10.73 4.95
C VAL A 8 -7.15 10.86 4.90
N VAL A 9 -7.87 10.09 5.73
CA VAL A 9 -9.34 10.09 5.74
C VAL A 9 -9.87 11.45 6.20
N PHE A 10 -9.39 11.96 7.33
CA PHE A 10 -9.85 13.25 7.89
C PHE A 10 -9.51 14.42 6.98
N GLY A 11 -8.35 14.40 6.32
CA GLY A 11 -7.95 15.42 5.37
C GLY A 11 -8.81 15.49 4.11
N THR A 12 -9.69 14.51 3.87
CA THR A 12 -10.64 14.50 2.75
C THR A 12 -12.02 15.05 3.11
N LEU A 13 -12.29 15.29 4.39
CA LEU A 13 -13.58 15.79 4.85
C LEU A 13 -13.66 17.30 4.65
N GLU A 14 -14.70 17.76 3.96
CA GLU A 14 -14.91 19.19 3.68
C GLU A 14 -15.59 19.92 4.83
N HIS A 15 -16.36 19.21 5.65
CA HIS A 15 -17.16 19.78 6.73
C HIS A 15 -16.62 19.39 8.11
N SER A 16 -16.48 20.38 8.99
CA SER A 16 -16.00 20.17 10.36
C SER A 16 -16.97 19.35 11.22
N GLU A 17 -18.26 19.31 10.84
CA GLU A 17 -19.27 18.46 11.50
C GLU A 17 -19.00 16.98 11.21
N ASP A 18 -18.68 16.64 9.95
CA ASP A 18 -18.34 15.27 9.55
C ASP A 18 -17.02 14.81 10.18
N GLU A 19 -16.04 15.72 10.25
CA GLU A 19 -14.76 15.47 10.92
C GLU A 19 -14.96 15.14 12.40
N ARG A 20 -15.80 15.93 13.09
CA ARG A 20 -16.14 15.70 14.48
C ARG A 20 -16.90 14.38 14.68
N PHE A 21 -17.88 14.11 13.82
CA PHE A 21 -18.63 12.85 13.88
C PHE A 21 -17.70 11.64 13.70
N LEU A 22 -16.83 11.67 12.69
CA LEU A 22 -15.88 10.59 12.46
C LEU A 22 -14.90 10.44 13.63
N TYR A 23 -14.44 11.54 14.22
CA TYR A 23 -13.61 11.51 15.42
C TYR A 23 -14.30 10.81 16.58
N GLU A 24 -15.56 11.16 16.86
CA GLU A 24 -16.37 10.54 17.92
C GLU A 24 -16.55 9.04 17.66
N GLN A 25 -16.78 8.63 16.41
CA GLN A 25 -16.89 7.21 16.03
C GLN A 25 -15.58 6.43 16.14
N VAL A 26 -14.43 7.05 15.89
CA VAL A 26 -13.11 6.38 15.99
C VAL A 26 -12.67 6.20 17.45
N MET A 27 -13.11 7.09 18.34
CA MET A 27 -12.80 7.04 19.77
C MET A 27 -13.74 6.13 20.56
N ASP A 28 -14.88 5.76 19.98
CA ASP A 28 -15.82 4.80 20.57
C ASP A 28 -15.39 3.35 20.30
N PHE A 29 -15.15 2.58 21.36
CA PHE A 29 -14.71 1.19 21.26
C PHE A 29 -15.82 0.23 20.78
N GLU A 30 -17.09 0.63 20.89
CA GLU A 30 -18.23 -0.17 20.40
C GLU A 30 -18.58 0.14 18.95
N SER A 31 -17.97 1.19 18.39
CA SER A 31 -18.20 1.61 17.01
C SER A 31 -17.60 0.61 16.01
N PRO A 32 -18.31 0.33 14.89
CA PRO A 32 -17.75 -0.45 13.79
C PRO A 32 -16.64 0.30 13.03
N VAL A 33 -16.47 1.61 13.28
CA VAL A 33 -15.43 2.44 12.67
C VAL A 33 -14.10 2.23 13.39
N GLY A 34 -13.51 1.05 13.16
CA GLY A 34 -12.21 0.68 13.69
C GLY A 34 -11.03 1.11 12.79
N ASN A 35 -9.82 0.84 13.30
CA ASN A 35 -8.56 1.10 12.58
C ASN A 35 -8.49 0.38 11.22
N ASP A 36 -9.07 -0.82 11.09
CA ASP A 36 -9.03 -1.58 9.85
C ASP A 36 -9.86 -0.90 8.75
N LEU A 37 -11.07 -0.44 9.08
CA LEU A 37 -11.90 0.32 8.15
C LEU A 37 -11.21 1.62 7.71
N LEU A 38 -10.61 2.36 8.65
CA LEU A 38 -9.86 3.57 8.31
C LEU A 38 -8.69 3.28 7.36
N ASN A 39 -7.96 2.19 7.57
CA ASN A 39 -6.88 1.81 6.67
C ASN A 39 -7.40 1.45 5.28
N ASP A 40 -8.50 0.70 5.19
CA ASP A 40 -9.09 0.31 3.91
C ASP A 40 -9.60 1.53 3.14
N VAL A 41 -10.28 2.46 3.82
CA VAL A 41 -10.73 3.72 3.20
C VAL A 41 -9.52 4.54 2.75
N ALA A 42 -8.48 4.68 3.57
CA ALA A 42 -7.26 5.40 3.20
C ALA A 42 -6.56 4.78 1.99
N ASP A 43 -6.48 3.45 1.92
CA ASP A 43 -5.88 2.74 0.78
C ASP A 43 -6.68 3.02 -0.51
N GLN A 44 -8.01 2.96 -0.44
CA GLN A 44 -8.87 3.21 -1.59
C GLN A 44 -8.83 4.68 -2.04
N LEU A 45 -8.82 5.63 -1.11
CA LEU A 45 -8.68 7.06 -1.43
C LEU A 45 -7.35 7.34 -2.14
N VAL A 46 -6.25 6.80 -1.63
CA VAL A 46 -4.93 7.00 -2.25
C VAL A 46 -4.85 6.27 -3.60
N ALA A 47 -5.38 5.06 -3.71
CA ALA A 47 -5.45 4.34 -4.97
C ALA A 47 -6.27 5.11 -6.03
N ALA A 48 -7.40 5.70 -5.64
CA ALA A 48 -8.24 6.51 -6.52
C ALA A 48 -7.54 7.81 -6.96
N TRP A 49 -6.83 8.49 -6.07
CA TRP A 49 -6.15 9.75 -6.39
C TRP A 49 -4.85 9.58 -7.18
N PHE A 50 -4.04 8.57 -6.85
CA PHE A 50 -2.70 8.41 -7.41
C PHE A 50 -2.60 7.26 -8.44
N GLY A 51 -3.63 6.41 -8.56
CA GLY A 51 -3.61 5.22 -9.40
C GLY A 51 -2.64 4.14 -8.93
N MET A 52 -2.18 4.23 -7.68
CA MET A 52 -1.17 3.34 -7.08
C MET A 52 -1.55 3.02 -5.63
N PRO A 53 -1.19 1.83 -5.12
CA PRO A 53 -1.42 1.50 -3.72
C PRO A 53 -0.76 2.48 -2.77
N ARG A 54 -1.38 2.70 -1.61
CA ARG A 54 -0.89 3.69 -0.62
C ARG A 54 0.54 3.42 -0.18
N TRP A 55 0.91 2.17 0.05
CA TRP A 55 2.28 1.80 0.44
C TRP A 55 3.30 2.11 -0.64
N THR A 56 2.96 1.91 -1.92
CA THR A 56 3.82 2.28 -3.05
C THR A 56 4.04 3.79 -3.11
N VAL A 57 2.98 4.59 -2.96
CA VAL A 57 3.07 6.06 -2.93
C VAL A 57 3.93 6.52 -1.75
N GLN A 58 3.73 5.90 -0.58
CA GLN A 58 4.52 6.20 0.61
C GLN A 58 6.01 5.89 0.39
N GLU A 59 6.35 4.74 -0.17
CA GLU A 59 7.73 4.33 -0.40
C GLU A 59 8.44 5.27 -1.38
N ILE A 60 7.74 5.70 -2.44
CA ILE A 60 8.24 6.73 -3.37
C ILE A 60 8.58 8.00 -2.60
N TRP A 61 7.62 8.55 -1.85
CA TRP A 61 7.84 9.82 -1.14
C TRP A 61 8.84 9.72 0.00
N TRP A 62 8.98 8.56 0.63
CA TRP A 62 10.03 8.30 1.62
C TRP A 62 11.43 8.44 0.99
N ARG A 63 11.66 7.80 -0.16
CA ARG A 63 12.93 7.92 -0.90
C ARG A 63 13.15 9.32 -1.45
N VAL A 64 12.07 9.95 -1.94
CA VAL A 64 12.13 11.32 -2.46
C VAL A 64 12.56 12.30 -1.38
N LEU A 65 11.97 12.22 -0.19
CA LEU A 65 12.35 13.07 0.93
C LEU A 65 13.77 12.78 1.43
N GLY A 66 14.20 11.52 1.37
CA GLY A 66 15.58 11.12 1.71
C GLY A 66 16.64 11.64 0.75
N ALA A 67 16.27 11.97 -0.49
CA ALA A 67 17.16 12.50 -1.54
C ALA A 67 16.58 13.77 -2.18
N TRP A 68 15.94 14.62 -1.36
CA TRP A 68 15.14 15.74 -1.87
C TRP A 68 15.99 16.71 -2.69
N ALA A 69 17.17 17.07 -2.18
CA ALA A 69 18.04 18.04 -2.83
C ALA A 69 18.51 17.58 -4.22
N GLU A 70 18.83 16.29 -4.36
CA GLU A 70 19.27 15.70 -5.63
C GLU A 70 18.12 15.61 -6.64
N ILE A 71 16.92 15.24 -6.19
CA ILE A 71 15.73 15.13 -7.06
C ILE A 71 15.28 16.53 -7.50
N ASP A 72 15.15 17.47 -6.57
CA ASP A 72 14.77 18.84 -6.84
C ASP A 72 15.76 19.50 -7.81
N GLY A 73 17.07 19.32 -7.57
CA GLY A 73 18.11 19.79 -8.47
C GLY A 73 18.01 19.19 -9.88
N GLU A 74 17.85 17.87 -10.02
CA GLU A 74 17.72 17.22 -11.34
C GLU A 74 16.47 17.68 -12.10
N LEU A 75 15.35 17.87 -11.41
CA LEU A 75 14.09 18.32 -12.01
C LEU A 75 14.14 19.81 -12.37
N GLN A 76 14.71 20.64 -11.51
CA GLN A 76 14.88 22.07 -11.77
C GLN A 76 15.80 22.34 -12.97
N MET A 77 16.86 21.54 -13.13
CA MET A 77 17.71 21.58 -14.34
C MET A 77 16.94 21.27 -15.63
N ARG A 78 15.79 20.60 -15.54
CA ARG A 78 14.87 20.32 -16.66
C ARG A 78 13.70 21.29 -16.74
N GLY A 79 13.69 22.33 -15.90
CA GLY A 79 12.60 23.29 -15.82
C GLY A 79 11.32 22.73 -15.20
N VAL A 80 11.41 21.65 -14.42
CA VAL A 80 10.27 21.04 -13.73
C VAL A 80 10.34 21.41 -12.25
N ASP A 81 9.33 22.13 -11.76
CA ASP A 81 9.11 22.33 -10.33
C ASP A 81 8.14 21.26 -9.82
N LEU A 82 8.65 20.32 -9.04
CA LEU A 82 7.89 19.17 -8.53
C LEU A 82 6.73 19.58 -7.61
N VAL A 83 6.89 20.67 -6.86
CA VAL A 83 5.89 21.15 -5.88
C VAL A 83 4.71 21.82 -6.58
N SER A 84 4.94 22.37 -7.77
CA SER A 84 3.89 22.99 -8.58
C SER A 84 2.98 21.99 -9.31
N LEU A 85 3.39 20.71 -9.41
CA LEU A 85 2.66 19.70 -10.16
C LEU A 85 1.47 19.15 -9.35
N PRO A 86 0.39 18.71 -10.03
CA PRO A 86 -0.67 17.94 -9.37
C PRO A 86 -0.09 16.72 -8.64
N PRO A 87 -0.61 16.34 -7.45
CA PRO A 87 0.01 15.31 -6.62
C PRO A 87 0.27 13.97 -7.32
N ALA A 88 -0.68 13.51 -8.15
CA ALA A 88 -0.52 12.28 -8.93
C ALA A 88 0.60 12.41 -9.98
N THR A 89 0.67 13.53 -10.67
CA THR A 89 1.72 13.84 -11.66
C THR A 89 3.08 13.98 -10.98
N ALA A 90 3.14 14.67 -9.84
CA ALA A 90 4.36 14.81 -9.04
C ALA A 90 4.88 13.43 -8.60
N THR A 91 4.01 12.59 -8.07
CA THR A 91 4.38 11.23 -7.63
C THR A 91 4.91 10.37 -8.77
N ASN A 92 4.25 10.40 -9.94
CA ASN A 92 4.72 9.67 -11.13
C ASN A 92 6.05 10.22 -11.66
N THR A 93 6.23 11.54 -11.65
CA THR A 93 7.48 12.20 -12.05
C THR A 93 8.62 11.78 -11.15
N ALA A 94 8.41 11.85 -9.84
CA ALA A 94 9.38 11.43 -8.84
C ALA A 94 9.73 9.93 -8.96
N LYS A 95 8.73 9.06 -9.13
CA LYS A 95 8.92 7.64 -9.40
C LYS A 95 9.78 7.40 -10.64
N SER A 96 9.56 8.16 -11.71
CA SER A 96 10.34 8.05 -12.94
C SER A 96 11.81 8.44 -12.73
N VAL A 97 12.10 9.47 -11.92
CA VAL A 97 13.48 9.86 -11.58
C VAL A 97 14.16 8.74 -10.79
N LEU A 98 13.51 8.24 -9.73
CA LEU A 98 14.03 7.13 -8.92
C LEU A 98 14.30 5.88 -9.75
N THR A 99 13.37 5.51 -10.64
CA THR A 99 13.52 4.36 -11.54
C THR A 99 14.72 4.52 -12.47
N LYS A 100 14.94 5.74 -12.97
CA LYS A 100 16.10 6.05 -13.82
C LYS A 100 17.41 5.87 -13.06
N TRP A 101 17.50 6.30 -11.80
CA TRP A 101 18.71 6.17 -10.99
C TRP A 101 19.16 4.72 -10.77
N VAL A 102 18.20 3.79 -10.67
CA VAL A 102 18.50 2.36 -10.49
C VAL A 102 18.60 1.59 -11.81
N SER A 103 18.27 2.21 -12.95
CA SER A 103 18.15 1.51 -14.24
C SER A 103 19.44 0.85 -14.76
N GLY A 104 20.61 1.33 -14.31
CA GLY A 104 21.93 0.83 -14.73
C GLY A 104 22.44 -0.37 -13.93
N ASP A 105 21.74 -0.80 -12.88
CA ASP A 105 22.16 -1.87 -11.97
C ASP A 105 20.97 -2.80 -11.72
N GLU A 106 21.07 -4.03 -12.23
CA GLU A 106 19.96 -4.99 -12.23
C GLU A 106 19.53 -5.40 -10.82
N ASP A 107 20.49 -5.57 -9.90
CA ASP A 107 20.22 -5.94 -8.51
C ASP A 107 19.52 -4.80 -7.78
N LYS A 108 20.00 -3.57 -7.95
CA LYS A 108 19.35 -2.38 -7.36
C LYS A 108 17.97 -2.14 -7.94
N ARG A 109 17.77 -2.40 -9.23
CA ARG A 109 16.48 -2.30 -9.89
C ARG A 109 15.50 -3.32 -9.32
N ALA A 110 15.91 -4.58 -9.19
CA ALA A 110 15.07 -5.63 -8.61
C ALA A 110 14.68 -5.30 -7.16
N ALA A 111 15.63 -4.87 -6.33
CA ALA A 111 15.37 -4.44 -4.97
C ALA A 111 14.40 -3.25 -4.91
N PHE A 112 14.61 -2.23 -5.75
CA PHE A 112 13.72 -1.07 -5.83
C PHE A 112 12.28 -1.47 -6.18
N TYR A 113 12.10 -2.32 -7.20
CA TYR A 113 10.75 -2.78 -7.56
C TYR A 113 10.14 -3.64 -6.46
N SER A 114 10.92 -4.52 -5.83
CA SER A 114 10.46 -5.31 -4.69
C SER A 114 9.92 -4.40 -3.58
N ASP A 115 10.67 -3.38 -3.19
CA ASP A 115 10.27 -2.45 -2.13
C ASP A 115 8.99 -1.67 -2.51
N LEU A 116 8.85 -1.26 -3.78
CA LEU A 116 7.64 -0.58 -4.25
C LEU A 116 6.38 -1.47 -4.26
N THR A 117 6.56 -2.77 -4.48
CA THR A 117 5.45 -3.73 -4.60
C THR A 117 5.18 -4.50 -3.32
N THR A 118 6.08 -4.48 -2.34
CA THR A 118 5.93 -5.25 -1.10
C THR A 118 4.70 -4.78 -0.33
N GLU A 119 3.73 -5.68 -0.19
CA GLU A 119 2.50 -5.41 0.53
C GLU A 119 2.75 -5.36 2.05
N PRO A 120 2.10 -4.45 2.78
CA PRO A 120 2.24 -4.39 4.22
C PRO A 120 1.57 -5.63 4.88
N PRO A 121 2.04 -6.06 6.07
CA PRO A 121 1.53 -7.25 6.75
C PRO A 121 0.00 -7.29 6.93
N ARG A 122 -0.64 -6.12 7.13
CA ARG A 122 -2.10 -6.03 7.25
C ARG A 122 -2.84 -6.53 6.00
N ILE A 123 -2.32 -6.24 4.80
CA ILE A 123 -2.92 -6.68 3.54
C ILE A 123 -2.71 -8.18 3.34
N LEU A 124 -1.49 -8.66 3.60
CA LEU A 124 -1.15 -10.09 3.52
C LEU A 124 -1.98 -10.95 4.50
N LEU A 125 -2.25 -10.44 5.69
CA LEU A 125 -3.09 -11.12 6.68
C LEU A 125 -4.55 -11.13 6.23
N LYS A 126 -5.04 -10.02 5.68
CA LYS A 126 -6.42 -9.91 5.17
C LYS A 126 -6.66 -10.85 3.99
N SER A 127 -5.78 -10.87 2.98
CA SER A 127 -5.92 -11.77 1.83
C SER A 127 -5.92 -13.23 2.26
N ARG A 128 -5.07 -13.61 3.21
CA ARG A 128 -5.07 -14.96 3.79
C ARG A 128 -6.37 -15.30 4.53
N THR A 129 -6.96 -14.34 5.26
CA THR A 129 -8.26 -14.55 5.93
C THR A 129 -9.40 -14.66 4.91
N ASP A 130 -9.37 -13.88 3.84
CA ASP A 130 -10.36 -13.93 2.77
C ASP A 130 -10.23 -15.22 1.93
N GLU A 131 -9.02 -15.75 1.75
CA GLU A 131 -8.77 -17.03 1.06
C GLU A 131 -9.15 -18.23 1.92
N SER A 132 -9.07 -18.14 3.24
CA SER A 132 -9.45 -19.22 4.19
C SER A 132 -10.96 -19.29 4.41
N THR A 133 -11.72 -19.20 3.32
CA THR A 133 -13.15 -19.56 3.29
C THR A 133 -13.34 -21.03 3.71
N PRO A 134 -14.51 -21.40 4.25
CA PRO A 134 -14.81 -22.81 4.57
C PRO A 134 -14.58 -23.75 3.39
N GLU A 135 -14.90 -23.29 2.18
CA GLU A 135 -14.76 -24.03 0.93
C GLU A 135 -13.29 -24.27 0.54
N ALA A 136 -12.42 -23.28 0.75
CA ALA A 136 -10.98 -23.43 0.53
C ALA A 136 -10.32 -24.35 1.58
N ASN A 137 -10.73 -24.24 2.85
CA ASN A 137 -10.24 -25.10 3.92
C ASN A 137 -10.71 -26.56 3.74
N GLU A 138 -11.93 -26.77 3.21
CA GLU A 138 -12.42 -28.10 2.83
C GLU A 138 -11.61 -28.67 1.67
N ALA A 139 -11.33 -27.87 0.62
CA ALA A 139 -10.50 -28.29 -0.52
C ALA A 139 -9.07 -28.69 -0.11
N GLU A 140 -8.41 -27.90 0.75
CA GLU A 140 -7.09 -28.26 1.31
C GLU A 140 -7.16 -29.54 2.17
N GLY A 141 -8.26 -29.73 2.91
CA GLY A 141 -8.52 -30.95 3.67
C GLY A 141 -8.68 -32.19 2.79
N TYR A 142 -9.35 -32.06 1.64
CA TYR A 142 -9.49 -33.14 0.65
C TYR A 142 -8.15 -33.48 -0.02
N ASP A 143 -7.36 -32.48 -0.39
CA ASP A 143 -6.02 -32.68 -0.97
C ASP A 143 -5.06 -33.35 0.01
N PHE A 144 -5.10 -32.97 1.30
CA PHE A 144 -4.31 -33.62 2.34
C PHE A 144 -4.70 -35.09 2.53
N MET A 145 -5.99 -35.41 2.54
CA MET A 145 -6.48 -36.79 2.66
C MET A 145 -6.13 -37.63 1.43
N ALA A 146 -6.22 -37.08 0.23
CA ALA A 146 -5.80 -37.74 -1.01
C ALA A 146 -4.28 -38.04 -1.01
N ALA A 147 -3.46 -37.09 -0.55
CA ALA A 147 -2.03 -37.29 -0.40
C ALA A 147 -1.68 -38.37 0.63
N LEU A 148 -2.43 -38.43 1.75
CA LEU A 148 -2.26 -39.45 2.79
C LEU A 148 -2.66 -40.85 2.30
N GLU A 149 -3.74 -40.98 1.52
CA GLU A 149 -4.15 -42.24 0.90
C GLU A 149 -3.13 -42.74 -0.12
N LEU A 150 -2.60 -41.84 -0.94
CA LEU A 150 -1.57 -42.18 -1.92
C LEU A 150 -0.27 -42.63 -1.23
N ALA A 151 0.14 -41.95 -0.16
CA ALA A 151 1.29 -42.37 0.65
C ALA A 151 1.10 -43.76 1.29
N ASN A 152 -0.11 -44.08 1.77
CA ASN A 152 -0.43 -45.39 2.33
C ASN A 152 -0.50 -46.50 1.27
N GLN A 153 -0.88 -46.19 0.02
CA GLN A 153 -0.84 -47.15 -1.09
C GLN A 153 0.59 -47.52 -1.50
N HIS A 154 1.55 -46.60 -1.38
CA HIS A 154 2.96 -46.84 -1.69
C HIS A 154 3.74 -47.59 -0.58
N GLN A 155 3.13 -47.86 0.58
CA GLN A 155 3.74 -48.61 1.69
C GLN A 155 3.30 -50.08 1.80
N ARG A 156 2.47 -50.58 0.89
CA ARG A 156 2.11 -52.02 0.76
C ARG A 156 2.85 -52.68 -0.39
#